data_AF-T1HGK6-F1
#
_entry.id   AF-T1HGK6-F1
#
_cell.length_a   1.000
_cell.length_b   1.000
_cell.length_c   1.000
_cell.angle_alpha   90.00
_cell.angle_beta   90.00
_cell.angle_gamma   90.00
#
_symmetry.space_group_name_H-M   'P 1'
#
loop_
_entity.id
_entity.type
_entity.pdbx_description
1 polymer ?
#
loop_
_entity_poly.entity_id
_entity_poly.type
_entity_poly.pdbx_seq_one_letter_code
_entity_poly.pdbx_strand_id
1 'polypeptide(L)'
;MESVAQNPCKKDDQKNEEENSKNCVLRNLPPGRIGKLQILKSGKARLILGDVKLWVEPGTQTAFKQDLISVNLDPNQKTGNMINMGDLTTRMVITPDWESLLLKPSAG
;
A
#
# COMPACT_ATOMS: atom_id res chain seq x y z
N MET A 1 7.34 5.25 43.59
CA MET A 1 7.42 5.83 42.24
C MET A 1 7.91 4.75 41.29
N GLU A 2 6.97 4.14 40.57
CA GLU A 2 7.17 3.11 39.54
C GLU A 2 7.82 3.75 38.30
N SER A 3 9.00 3.33 37.85
CA SER A 3 9.37 2.17 37.01
C SER A 3 9.50 2.51 35.50
N VAL A 4 10.76 2.48 35.06
CA VAL A 4 11.35 2.13 33.75
C VAL A 4 10.41 1.71 32.60
N ALA A 5 10.65 2.27 31.41
CA ALA A 5 10.70 1.51 30.15
C ALA A 5 11.57 2.25 29.11
N GLN A 6 12.81 1.77 28.95
CA GLN A 6 13.58 1.94 27.72
C GLN A 6 12.89 1.15 26.60
N ASN A 7 12.96 1.63 25.36
CA ASN A 7 12.92 0.73 24.21
C ASN A 7 13.82 1.27 23.07
N PRO A 8 15.00 0.67 22.85
CA PRO A 8 15.80 0.87 21.64
C PRO A 8 15.20 0.05 20.50
N CYS A 9 15.03 0.66 19.33
CA CYS A 9 14.55 -0.01 18.13
C CYS A 9 15.61 -1.03 17.67
N LYS A 10 15.37 -2.31 17.94
CA LYS A 10 16.24 -3.42 17.54
C LYS A 10 16.14 -3.64 16.03
N LYS A 11 17.29 -3.85 15.39
CA LYS A 11 17.39 -4.41 14.04
C LYS A 11 17.24 -5.92 14.17
N ASP A 12 16.14 -6.47 13.69
CA ASP A 12 15.96 -7.92 13.65
C ASP A 12 16.27 -8.43 12.24
N ASP A 13 17.51 -8.88 12.07
CA ASP A 13 17.84 -9.95 11.13
C ASP A 13 17.43 -11.27 11.79
N GLN A 14 16.24 -11.78 11.47
CA GLN A 14 15.83 -13.14 11.82
C GLN A 14 15.23 -13.85 10.60
N LYS A 15 15.96 -14.85 10.10
CA LYS A 15 15.41 -15.94 9.30
C LYS A 15 14.61 -16.84 10.24
N ASN A 16 13.28 -16.78 10.16
CA ASN A 16 12.39 -17.82 10.65
C ASN A 16 11.57 -18.35 9.47
N GLU A 17 11.81 -19.61 9.11
CA GLU A 17 10.92 -20.42 8.29
C GLU A 17 9.84 -20.98 9.22
N GLU A 18 8.68 -20.32 9.22
CA GLU A 18 7.43 -20.86 9.75
C GLU A 18 6.37 -20.68 8.64
N GLU A 19 5.62 -21.73 8.34
CA GLU A 19 4.47 -21.72 7.44
C GLU A 19 3.44 -20.71 7.93
N ASN A 20 3.53 -19.49 7.43
CA ASN A 20 2.58 -18.42 7.67
C ASN A 20 2.08 -18.03 6.29
N SER A 21 0.77 -18.02 6.06
CA SER A 21 0.19 -17.50 4.82
C SER A 21 0.61 -16.04 4.69
N LYS A 22 1.74 -15.78 4.02
CA LYS A 22 2.36 -14.47 3.95
C LYS A 22 1.42 -13.56 3.17
N ASN A 23 0.65 -12.75 3.88
CA ASN A 23 -0.15 -11.69 3.27
C ASN A 23 0.75 -10.88 2.34
N CYS A 24 0.37 -10.82 1.07
CA CYS A 24 1.09 -10.03 0.09
C CYS A 24 0.69 -8.56 0.26
N VAL A 25 1.59 -7.75 0.82
CA VAL A 25 1.43 -6.30 0.96
C VAL A 25 2.41 -5.56 0.05
N LEU A 26 2.11 -4.32 -0.33
CA LEU A 26 2.93 -3.53 -1.26
C LEU A 26 4.40 -3.43 -0.84
N ARG A 27 4.69 -3.38 0.46
CA ARG A 27 6.06 -3.35 1.01
C ARG A 27 6.90 -4.57 0.65
N ASN A 28 6.26 -5.73 0.42
CA ASN A 28 6.94 -6.98 0.11
C ASN A 28 7.22 -7.15 -1.39
N LEU A 29 6.70 -6.25 -2.24
CA LEU A 29 6.90 -6.31 -3.68
C LEU A 29 8.27 -5.70 -4.05
N PRO A 30 8.97 -6.28 -5.04
CA PRO A 30 10.19 -5.67 -5.56
C PRO A 30 9.89 -4.31 -6.20
N PRO A 31 10.87 -3.38 -6.20
CA PRO A 31 10.71 -2.12 -6.90
C PRO A 31 10.51 -2.34 -8.40
N GLY A 32 9.70 -1.47 -9.01
CA GLY A 32 9.44 -1.50 -10.44
C GLY A 32 7.95 -1.61 -10.77
N ARG A 33 7.65 -2.12 -11.97
CA ARG A 33 6.28 -2.23 -12.46
C ARG A 33 5.58 -3.40 -11.78
N ILE A 34 4.51 -3.11 -11.04
CA ILE A 34 3.71 -4.14 -10.37
C ILE A 34 2.47 -4.57 -11.18
N GLY A 35 1.96 -3.74 -12.09
CA GLY A 35 0.70 -4.03 -12.80
C GLY A 35 0.38 -3.10 -13.97
N LYS A 36 -0.91 -3.07 -14.35
CA LYS A 36 -1.47 -2.21 -15.41
C LYS A 36 -2.80 -1.61 -14.96
N LEU A 37 -2.89 -0.27 -14.99
CA LEU A 37 -4.18 0.41 -14.85
C LEU A 37 -4.86 0.46 -16.23
N GLN A 38 -6.10 -0.01 -16.32
CA GLN A 38 -6.89 -0.05 -17.55
C GLN A 38 -8.13 0.83 -17.41
N ILE A 39 -8.32 1.75 -18.35
CA ILE A 39 -9.57 2.52 -18.49
C ILE A 39 -10.39 1.85 -19.60
N LEU A 40 -11.62 1.44 -19.25
CA LEU A 40 -12.53 0.75 -20.15
C LEU A 40 -13.34 1.75 -20.97
N LYS A 41 -13.89 1.29 -22.10
CA LYS A 41 -14.78 2.13 -22.95
C LYS A 41 -15.99 2.67 -22.20
N SER A 42 -16.43 2.01 -21.12
CA SER A 42 -17.50 2.46 -20.24
C SER A 42 -17.11 3.59 -19.29
N GLY A 43 -15.83 3.99 -19.25
CA GLY A 43 -15.29 4.95 -18.30
C GLY A 43 -14.84 4.32 -16.97
N LYS A 44 -15.22 3.07 -16.68
CA LYS A 44 -14.74 2.34 -15.50
C LYS A 44 -13.23 2.07 -15.58
N ALA A 45 -12.56 2.08 -14.43
CA ALA A 45 -11.14 1.74 -14.32
C ALA A 45 -10.94 0.44 -13.54
N ARG A 46 -9.91 -0.33 -13.92
CA ARG A 46 -9.46 -1.51 -13.17
C ARG A 46 -7.95 -1.63 -13.16
N LEU A 47 -7.38 -2.10 -12.07
CA LEU A 47 -5.98 -2.45 -11.92
C LEU A 47 -5.80 -3.96 -12.16
N ILE A 48 -4.93 -4.31 -13.09
CA ILE A 48 -4.48 -5.69 -13.33
C ILE A 48 -3.16 -5.88 -12.57
N LEU A 49 -3.16 -6.76 -11.58
CA LEU A 49 -2.00 -7.08 -10.74
C LEU A 49 -1.75 -8.59 -10.80
N GLY A 50 -0.76 -9.00 -11.59
CA GLY A 50 -0.64 -10.41 -12.00
C GLY A 50 -1.90 -10.85 -12.75
N ASP A 51 -2.52 -11.93 -12.29
CA ASP A 51 -3.76 -12.49 -12.86
C ASP A 51 -5.03 -11.96 -12.17
N VAL A 52 -4.87 -11.13 -11.13
CA VAL A 52 -6.00 -10.58 -10.36
C VAL A 52 -6.46 -9.26 -10.98
N LYS A 53 -7.77 -9.14 -11.16
CA LYS A 53 -8.44 -7.90 -11.55
C LYS A 53 -8.98 -7.22 -10.29
N LEU A 54 -8.73 -5.92 -10.19
CA LEU A 54 -9.18 -5.08 -9.09
C LEU A 54 -9.94 -3.88 -9.65
N TRP A 55 -11.17 -3.64 -9.22
CA TRP A 55 -11.90 -2.43 -9.58
C TRP A 55 -11.30 -1.21 -8.88
N VAL A 56 -11.26 -0.08 -9.59
CA VAL A 56 -10.77 1.20 -9.07
C VAL A 56 -11.92 2.19 -9.10
N GLU A 57 -12.36 2.62 -7.93
CA GLU A 57 -13.50 3.51 -7.75
C GLU A 57 -13.12 4.74 -6.92
N PRO A 58 -13.77 5.90 -7.13
CA PRO A 58 -13.55 7.06 -6.27
C PRO A 58 -13.86 6.74 -4.81
N GLY A 59 -12.93 7.08 -3.93
CA GLY A 59 -13.16 6.99 -2.49
C GLY A 59 -13.92 8.20 -1.95
N THR A 60 -14.33 8.12 -0.69
CA THR A 60 -14.92 9.26 0.02
C THR A 60 -13.94 10.42 0.05
N GLN A 61 -14.36 11.55 -0.52
CA GLN A 61 -13.60 12.78 -0.49
C GLN A 61 -13.72 13.43 0.88
N THR A 62 -12.62 14.03 1.32
CA THR A 62 -12.54 14.70 2.61
C THR A 62 -12.64 16.21 2.42
N ALA A 63 -13.48 16.86 3.22
CA ALA A 63 -13.72 18.31 3.12
C ALA A 63 -12.64 19.16 3.82
N PHE A 64 -11.55 18.54 4.26
CA PHE A 64 -10.45 19.21 4.97
C PHE A 64 -9.15 19.12 4.17
N LYS A 65 -8.27 20.11 4.38
CA LYS A 65 -6.95 20.17 3.75
C LYS A 65 -6.08 19.02 4.21
N GLN A 66 -5.50 18.29 3.27
CA GLN A 66 -4.60 17.18 3.52
C GLN A 66 -3.34 17.36 2.68
N ASP A 67 -2.16 17.38 3.30
CA ASP A 67 -0.88 17.51 2.61
C ASP A 67 -0.04 16.24 2.80
N LEU A 68 0.68 15.85 1.76
CA LEU A 68 1.64 14.76 1.81
C LEU A 68 3.02 15.30 2.18
N ILE A 69 3.54 14.89 3.33
CA ILE A 69 4.83 15.36 3.83
C ILE A 69 5.85 14.23 3.82
N SER A 70 7.01 14.45 3.20
CA SER A 70 8.17 13.58 3.33
C SER A 70 9.00 14.01 4.54
N VAL A 71 9.35 13.06 5.40
CA VAL A 71 10.16 13.29 6.60
C VAL A 71 11.34 12.34 6.59
N ASN A 72 12.54 12.88 6.69
CA ASN A 72 13.78 12.12 6.81
C ASN A 72 14.53 12.58 8.07
N LEU A 73 14.84 11.65 8.98
CA LEU A 73 15.45 11.96 10.28
C LEU A 73 16.89 11.45 10.33
N ASP A 74 17.80 12.26 10.87
CA ASP A 74 19.14 11.84 11.29
C ASP A 74 19.15 11.57 12.80
N PRO A 75 19.13 10.30 13.24
CA PRO A 75 19.08 9.94 14.64
C PRO A 75 20.35 10.31 15.41
N ASN A 76 21.50 10.45 14.74
CA ASN A 76 22.77 10.76 15.39
C ASN A 76 22.85 12.26 15.72
N GLN A 77 22.33 13.11 14.83
CA GLN A 77 22.37 14.56 15.01
C GLN A 77 21.12 15.15 15.67
N LYS A 78 20.07 14.33 15.88
CA LYS A 78 18.74 14.79 16.35
C LYS A 78 18.16 15.90 15.45
N THR A 79 18.46 15.83 14.15
CA THR A 79 17.99 16.75 13.11
C THR A 79 17.24 15.98 12.03
N GLY A 80 16.64 16.68 11.07
CA GLY A 80 15.96 16.03 9.96
C GLY A 80 15.48 17.04 8.92
N ASN A 81 15.10 16.50 7.76
CA ASN A 81 14.54 17.27 6.66
C ASN A 81 13.06 16.95 6.52
N MET A 82 12.26 17.99 6.26
CA MET A 82 10.84 17.89 5.98
C MET A 82 10.53 18.60 4.67
N ILE A 83 9.83 17.92 3.77
CA ILE A 83 9.45 18.45 2.45
C ILE A 83 7.95 18.26 2.26
N ASN A 84 7.23 19.34 1.99
CA ASN A 84 5.82 19.27 1.61
C ASN A 84 5.72 18.90 0.12
N MET A 85 5.11 17.75 -0.18
CA MET A 85 4.91 17.21 -1.54
C MET A 85 3.60 17.70 -2.18
N GLY A 86 2.78 18.47 -1.45
CA GLY A 86 1.55 19.06 -1.95
C GLY A 86 0.29 18.44 -1.36
N ASP A 87 -0.84 18.85 -1.92
CA ASP A 87 -2.19 18.51 -1.47
C ASP A 87 -2.64 17.13 -1.98
N LEU A 88 -3.37 16.42 -1.12
CA LEU A 88 -4.05 15.17 -1.48
C LEU A 88 -5.46 15.50 -2.01
N THR A 89 -5.59 15.60 -3.33
CA THR A 89 -6.84 15.99 -3.99
C THR A 89 -7.79 14.83 -4.26
N THR A 90 -7.26 13.61 -4.39
CA THR A 90 -8.00 12.46 -4.91
C THR A 90 -7.75 11.23 -4.07
N ARG A 91 -8.83 10.53 -3.71
CA ARG A 91 -8.79 9.23 -3.05
C ARG A 91 -9.47 8.20 -3.95
N MET A 92 -8.86 7.01 -4.02
CA MET A 92 -9.39 5.87 -4.76
C MET A 92 -9.50 4.67 -3.82
N VAL A 93 -10.52 3.86 -4.03
CA VAL A 93 -10.73 2.57 -3.37
C VAL A 93 -10.50 1.48 -4.43
N ILE A 94 -9.71 0.47 -4.05
CA ILE A 94 -9.36 -0.64 -4.91
C ILE A 94 -9.93 -1.91 -4.30
N THR A 95 -10.82 -2.59 -5.01
CA THR A 95 -11.52 -3.79 -4.53
C THR A 95 -11.32 -4.99 -5.45
N PRO A 96 -11.29 -6.22 -4.93
CA PRO A 96 -11.23 -7.42 -5.76
C PRO A 96 -12.45 -7.56 -6.68
N ASP A 97 -12.22 -7.97 -7.93
CA ASP A 97 -13.30 -8.40 -8.82
C ASP A 97 -13.75 -9.83 -8.43
N TRP A 98 -14.70 -9.91 -7.50
CA TRP A 98 -15.18 -11.18 -6.94
C TRP A 98 -15.79 -12.11 -7.99
N GLU A 99 -16.46 -11.57 -9.01
CA GLU A 99 -17.01 -12.38 -10.11
C GLU A 99 -15.88 -13.11 -10.84
N SER A 100 -14.83 -12.38 -11.24
CA SER A 100 -13.67 -13.00 -11.89
C SER A 100 -12.94 -14.00 -10.99
N LEU A 101 -12.93 -13.80 -9.67
CA LEU A 101 -12.23 -14.68 -8.72
C LEU A 101 -12.99 -15.97 -8.41
N LEU A 102 -14.33 -15.93 -8.41
CA LEU A 102 -15.17 -17.07 -8.03
C LEU A 102 -15.58 -17.92 -9.22
N LEU A 103 -15.54 -17.38 -10.44
CA LEU A 103 -15.78 -18.15 -11.66
C LEU A 103 -14.61 -19.12 -11.87
N LYS A 104 -14.86 -20.43 -11.76
CA LYS A 104 -13.87 -21.46 -12.12
C LYS A 104 -13.50 -21.27 -13.60
N PRO A 105 -12.20 -21.33 -13.97
CA PRO A 105 -11.85 -21.46 -15.38
C PRO A 105 -12.52 -22.74 -15.90
N SER A 106 -13.39 -22.61 -16.88
CA SER A 106 -13.92 -23.76 -17.59
C SER A 106 -12.73 -24.47 -18.24
N ALA A 107 -12.45 -25.69 -17.79
CA ALA A 107 -11.49 -26.57 -18.44
C ALA A 107 -11.93 -26.73 -19.91
N GLY A 108 -11.12 -26.18 -20.81
CA GLY A 108 -11.16 -26.46 -22.23
C GLY A 108 -10.15 -27.54 -22.58
#